data_AF-A0A9J6D4B2-F1
#
_entry.id   AF-A0A9J6D4B2-F1
#
_cell.length_a   1.000
_cell.length_b   1.000
_cell.length_c   1.000
_cell.angle_alpha   90.00
_cell.angle_beta   90.00
_cell.angle_gamma   90.00
#
_symmetry.space_group_name_H-M   'P 1'
#
loop_
_entity.id
_entity.type
_entity.pdbx_description
1 polymer ?
#
loop_
_entity_poly.entity_id
_entity_poly.type
_entity_poly.pdbx_seq_one_letter_code
_entity_poly.pdbx_strand_id
1 'polypeptide(L)'
;MYNFEVYAGKILSQQGFPDIGASSNIVLRMASIVPRGLDYILYFDNWFCGVDLQVALKKVGISSVGTVREARLKGCKLPSDKDLKKKGRGSYVERATIFEGVSLRAVK
;
A
#
# COMPACT_ATOMS: atom_id res chain seq x y z
N MET A 1 -15.67 13.94 -7.15
CA MET A 1 -14.50 13.29 -7.77
C MET A 1 -13.37 14.32 -7.80
N TYR A 2 -12.21 14.04 -7.19
CA TYR A 2 -11.11 15.02 -7.09
C TYR A 2 -10.08 14.91 -8.22
N ASN A 3 -9.80 13.69 -8.67
CA ASN A 3 -8.88 13.40 -9.78
C ASN A 3 -9.36 12.14 -10.50
N PHE A 4 -9.03 12.00 -11.77
CA PHE A 4 -9.26 10.78 -12.56
C PHE A 4 -8.34 10.75 -13.78
N GLU A 5 -8.05 9.54 -14.25
CA GLU A 5 -7.31 9.31 -15.49
C GLU A 5 -7.94 8.10 -16.20
N VAL A 6 -8.12 8.20 -17.51
CA VAL A 6 -8.63 7.08 -18.32
C VAL A 6 -7.45 6.19 -18.71
N TYR A 7 -7.56 4.90 -18.42
CA TYR A 7 -6.55 3.94 -18.83
C TYR A 7 -6.49 3.82 -20.36
N ALA A 8 -5.35 4.21 -20.94
CA ALA A 8 -5.11 4.19 -22.38
C ALA A 8 -3.96 3.23 -22.78
N GLY A 9 -3.67 2.22 -21.95
CA GLY A 9 -2.60 1.25 -22.20
C GLY A 9 -1.36 1.52 -21.36
N LYS A 10 -0.28 2.01 -21.98
CA LYS A 10 1.03 2.11 -21.31
C LYS A 10 0.96 2.99 -20.05
N ILE A 11 1.27 2.39 -18.90
CA ILE A 11 1.38 3.10 -17.62
C ILE A 11 2.82 3.57 -17.47
N LEU A 12 3.00 4.88 -17.23
CA LEU A 12 4.31 5.49 -17.00
C LEU A 12 4.52 5.72 -15.51
N SER A 13 5.78 5.73 -15.08
CA SER A 13 6.14 6.15 -13.72
C SER A 13 5.74 7.60 -13.45
N GLN A 14 5.54 7.93 -12.18
CA GLN A 14 5.25 9.30 -11.76
C GLN A 14 6.57 10.07 -11.58
N GLN A 15 6.65 11.27 -12.16
CA GLN A 15 7.84 12.12 -12.02
C GLN A 15 8.14 12.40 -10.54
N GLY A 16 9.42 12.29 -10.17
CA GLY A 16 9.86 12.45 -8.78
C GLY A 16 9.70 11.20 -7.91
N PHE A 17 9.24 10.07 -8.47
CA PHE A 17 9.18 8.79 -7.80
C PHE A 17 9.89 7.69 -8.62
N PRO A 18 10.44 6.66 -7.96
CA PRO A 18 10.93 5.47 -8.66
C PRO A 18 9.77 4.73 -9.34
N ASP A 19 10.08 3.97 -10.39
CA ASP A 19 9.11 3.03 -10.96
C ASP A 19 8.92 1.84 -10.02
N ILE A 20 7.77 1.80 -9.35
CA ILE A 20 7.41 0.77 -8.37
C ILE A 20 6.24 -0.10 -8.86
N GLY A 21 6.10 -0.20 -10.19
CA GLY A 21 5.11 -1.02 -10.87
C GLY A 21 3.82 -0.29 -11.21
N ALA A 22 3.14 -0.82 -12.22
CA ALA A 22 1.97 -0.20 -12.86
C ALA A 22 0.88 0.27 -11.89
N SER A 23 0.44 -0.59 -10.97
CA SER A 23 -0.65 -0.26 -10.04
C SER A 23 -0.25 0.85 -9.05
N SER A 24 0.98 0.80 -8.55
CA SER A 24 1.52 1.80 -7.63
C SER A 24 1.73 3.15 -8.32
N ASN A 25 2.23 3.14 -9.56
CA ASN A 25 2.45 4.36 -10.36
C ASN A 25 1.14 5.10 -10.64
N ILE A 26 0.03 4.38 -10.85
CA ILE A 26 -1.31 4.98 -10.96
C ILE A 26 -1.65 5.72 -9.67
N VAL A 27 -1.46 5.11 -8.49
CA VAL A 27 -1.76 5.75 -7.21
C VAL A 27 -0.91 7.00 -7.00
N LEU A 28 0.39 6.92 -7.25
CA LEU A 28 1.31 8.07 -7.09
C LEU A 28 0.92 9.25 -7.98
N ARG A 29 0.52 8.97 -9.23
CA ARG A 29 0.04 9.99 -10.16
C ARG A 29 -1.27 10.60 -9.70
N MET A 30 -2.23 9.76 -9.33
CA MET A 30 -3.54 10.21 -8.83
C MET A 30 -3.42 11.03 -7.55
N ALA A 31 -2.51 10.63 -6.65
CA ALA A 31 -2.22 11.31 -5.39
C ALA A 31 -1.40 12.60 -5.56
N SER A 32 -0.96 12.96 -6.76
CA SER A 32 -0.16 14.17 -7.00
C SER A 32 -0.88 15.47 -6.61
N ILE A 33 -2.21 15.46 -6.62
CA ILE A 33 -3.05 16.60 -6.20
C ILE A 33 -3.25 16.69 -4.68
N VAL A 34 -2.87 15.64 -3.93
CA VAL A 34 -3.06 15.57 -2.49
C VAL A 34 -1.95 16.39 -1.81
N PRO A 35 -2.30 17.36 -0.94
CA PRO A 35 -1.29 18.12 -0.22
C PRO A 35 -0.39 17.21 0.63
N ARG A 36 0.90 17.48 0.59
CA ARG A 36 1.93 16.73 1.30
C ARG A 36 2.10 17.25 2.73
N GLY A 37 2.40 16.36 3.67
CA GLY A 37 2.72 16.73 5.05
C GLY A 37 1.52 17.21 5.89
N LEU A 38 0.29 17.00 5.42
CA LEU A 38 -0.95 17.34 6.13
C LEU A 38 -1.69 16.10 6.65
N ASP A 39 -1.00 14.95 6.74
CA ASP A 39 -1.51 13.69 7.28
C ASP A 39 -2.82 13.18 6.65
N TYR A 40 -3.04 13.48 5.36
CA TYR A 40 -4.08 12.80 4.58
C TYR A 40 -3.84 11.28 4.58
N ILE A 41 -4.94 10.52 4.64
CA ILE A 41 -4.91 9.07 4.60
C ILE A 41 -5.55 8.59 3.30
N LEU A 42 -4.79 7.85 2.50
CA LEU A 42 -5.29 7.18 1.31
C LEU A 42 -5.71 5.74 1.63
N TYR A 43 -6.89 5.36 1.13
CA TYR A 43 -7.41 4.01 1.23
C TYR A 43 -7.49 3.39 -0.17
N PHE A 44 -7.00 2.16 -0.33
CA PHE A 44 -7.03 1.48 -1.62
C PHE A 44 -7.19 -0.04 -1.50
N ASP A 45 -7.75 -0.63 -2.57
CA ASP A 45 -7.91 -2.08 -2.69
C ASP A 45 -6.59 -2.80 -3.02
N ASN A 46 -6.60 -4.13 -2.85
CA ASN A 46 -5.49 -5.05 -3.01
C ASN A 46 -4.77 -4.96 -4.35
N TRP A 47 -5.44 -4.54 -5.42
CA TRP A 47 -4.78 -4.38 -6.72
C TRP A 47 -3.74 -3.26 -6.70
N PHE A 48 -4.01 -2.19 -5.95
CA PHE A 48 -3.16 -1.00 -5.83
C PHE A 48 -2.17 -1.07 -4.68
N CYS A 49 -2.38 -1.94 -3.70
CA CYS A 49 -1.54 -2.02 -2.50
C CYS A 49 -0.22 -2.77 -2.73
N GLY A 50 0.88 -2.15 -2.34
CA GLY A 50 2.23 -2.73 -2.32
C GLY A 50 3.12 -2.05 -1.28
N VAL A 51 4.15 -2.76 -0.81
CA VAL A 51 5.07 -2.29 0.25
C VAL A 51 5.78 -1.00 -0.17
N ASP A 52 6.33 -0.97 -1.38
CA ASP A 52 7.07 0.19 -1.90
C ASP A 52 6.18 1.44 -2.06
N LEU A 53 4.89 1.24 -2.37
CA LEU A 53 3.91 2.33 -2.42
C LEU A 53 3.68 2.95 -1.04
N GLN A 54 3.53 2.13 0.01
CA GLN A 54 3.34 2.61 1.39
C GLN A 54 4.53 3.47 1.82
N VAL A 55 5.75 3.05 1.50
CA VAL A 55 6.97 3.81 1.79
C VAL A 55 7.03 5.12 1.00
N ALA A 56 6.75 5.07 -0.31
CA ALA A 56 6.78 6.26 -1.17
C ALA A 56 5.80 7.34 -0.69
N LEU A 57 4.57 6.96 -0.34
CA LEU A 57 3.56 7.88 0.19
C LEU A 57 3.99 8.45 1.55
N LYS A 58 4.49 7.59 2.46
CA LYS A 58 4.90 8.07 3.80
C LYS A 58 6.06 9.05 3.74
N LYS A 59 7.03 8.85 2.83
CA LYS A 59 8.15 9.78 2.62
C LYS A 59 7.72 11.17 2.15
N VAL A 60 6.55 11.29 1.51
CA VAL A 60 5.96 12.59 1.13
C VAL A 60 4.89 13.07 2.12
N GLY A 61 4.81 12.46 3.31
CA GLY A 61 3.88 12.89 4.36
C GLY A 61 2.42 12.53 4.10
N ILE A 62 2.16 11.49 3.32
CA ILE A 62 0.84 10.92 3.09
C ILE A 62 0.77 9.55 3.76
N SER A 63 -0.20 9.35 4.64
CA SER A 63 -0.44 8.05 5.26
C SER A 63 -1.31 7.20 4.35
N SER A 64 -1.24 5.88 4.47
CA SER A 64 -2.03 4.99 3.62
C SER A 64 -2.38 3.68 4.29
N VAL A 65 -3.52 3.11 3.87
CA VAL A 65 -4.05 1.83 4.34
C VAL A 65 -4.65 1.11 3.13
N GLY A 66 -4.43 -0.19 3.04
CA GLY A 66 -5.08 -0.98 2.00
C GLY A 66 -5.06 -2.47 2.32
N THR A 67 -5.96 -3.21 1.67
CA THR A 67 -5.86 -4.67 1.65
C THR A 67 -4.67 -5.05 0.78
N VAL A 68 -3.99 -6.16 1.06
CA VAL A 68 -2.80 -6.57 0.30
C VAL A 68 -2.84 -8.07 0.06
N ARG A 69 -2.41 -8.50 -1.13
CA ARG A 69 -2.22 -9.92 -1.42
C ARG A 69 -0.96 -10.40 -0.70
N GLU A 70 -1.05 -11.52 0.00
CA GLU A 70 0.08 -12.07 0.78
C GLU A 70 1.36 -12.24 -0.07
N ALA A 71 1.22 -12.60 -1.34
CA ALA A 71 2.34 -12.71 -2.30
C ALA A 71 3.11 -11.40 -2.54
N ARG A 72 2.54 -10.23 -2.19
CA ARG A 72 3.21 -8.92 -2.30
C ARG A 72 3.96 -8.54 -1.02
N LEU A 73 3.78 -9.27 0.07
CA LEU A 73 4.46 -9.04 1.35
C LEU A 73 5.74 -9.86 1.44
N LYS A 74 6.79 -9.43 0.71
CA LYS A 74 8.09 -10.11 0.67
C LYS A 74 8.64 -10.35 2.08
N GLY A 75 8.90 -11.61 2.43
CA GLY A 75 9.48 -12.00 3.71
C GLY A 75 8.52 -11.97 4.91
N CYS A 76 7.27 -11.52 4.75
CA CYS A 76 6.28 -11.53 5.82
C CYS A 76 5.45 -12.81 5.78
N LYS A 77 5.73 -13.75 6.69
CA LYS A 77 4.92 -14.96 6.86
C LYS A 77 3.75 -14.67 7.80
N LEU A 78 2.55 -14.57 7.23
CA LEU A 78 1.31 -14.51 7.98
C LEU A 78 0.78 -15.93 8.22
N PRO A 79 0.02 -16.16 9.30
CA PRO A 79 -0.61 -17.47 9.52
C PRO A 79 -1.57 -17.80 8.36
N SER A 80 -1.73 -19.10 8.10
CA SER A 80 -2.75 -19.54 7.15
C SER A 80 -4.15 -19.31 7.72
N ASP A 81 -5.15 -19.23 6.85
CA ASP A 81 -6.55 -19.10 7.28
C ASP A 81 -6.99 -20.30 8.12
N LYS A 82 -6.41 -21.48 7.87
CA LYS A 82 -6.63 -22.70 8.67
C LYS A 82 -6.11 -22.52 10.10
N ASP A 83 -4.94 -21.91 10.26
CA ASP A 83 -4.35 -21.66 11.58
C ASP A 83 -5.13 -20.59 12.34
N LEU A 84 -5.58 -19.53 11.67
CA LEU A 84 -6.41 -18.48 12.28
C LEU A 84 -7.79 -19.02 12.71
N LYS A 85 -8.43 -19.85 11.87
CA LYS A 85 -9.72 -20.47 12.21
C LYS A 85 -9.65 -21.33 13.48
N LYS A 86 -8.53 -22.04 13.70
CA LYS A 86 -8.32 -22.83 14.92
C LYS A 86 -8.23 -21.98 16.19
N LYS A 87 -7.79 -20.71 16.09
CA LYS A 87 -7.72 -19.79 17.23
C LYS A 87 -9.08 -19.23 17.65
N GLY A 88 -10.10 -19.34 16.79
CA GLY A 88 -11.45 -18.86 17.05
C GLY A 88 -11.78 -17.57 16.30
N ARG A 89 -13.08 -17.29 16.16
CA ARG A 89 -13.61 -16.12 15.44
C ARG A 89 -13.08 -14.82 16.06
N GLY A 90 -12.66 -13.88 15.22
CA GLY A 90 -12.11 -12.59 15.66
C GLY A 90 -10.62 -12.63 16.02
N SER A 91 -9.97 -13.81 15.96
CA SER A 91 -8.52 -13.90 16.09
C SER A 91 -7.82 -13.19 14.94
N TYR A 92 -6.76 -12.45 15.25
CA TYR A 92 -5.90 -11.80 14.26
C TYR A 92 -4.42 -11.95 14.63
N VAL A 93 -3.54 -11.71 13.67
CA VAL A 93 -2.10 -11.56 13.86
C VAL A 93 -1.65 -10.27 13.21
N GLU A 94 -0.92 -9.48 13.98
CA GLU A 94 -0.22 -8.29 13.50
C GLU A 94 1.27 -8.61 13.32
N ARG A 95 1.84 -8.09 12.23
CA ARG A 95 3.28 -8.05 11.99
C ARG A 95 3.67 -6.60 11.73
N ALA A 96 4.71 -6.14 12.40
CA ALA A 96 5.29 -4.83 12.18
C ALA A 96 6.74 -4.98 11.70
N THR A 97 7.17 -4.07 10.85
CA THR A 97 8.56 -3.97 10.40
C THR A 97 8.93 -2.52 10.14
N ILE A 98 10.22 -2.26 10.00
CA ILE A 98 10.75 -1.00 9.48
C ILE A 98 11.38 -1.32 8.13
N PHE A 99 10.91 -0.66 7.09
CA PHE A 99 11.43 -0.81 5.74
C PHE A 99 11.77 0.59 5.20
N GLU A 100 13.03 0.79 4.80
CA GLU A 100 13.57 2.09 4.38
C GLU A 100 13.28 3.25 5.36
N GLY A 101 13.36 2.97 6.67
CA GLY A 101 13.09 3.95 7.73
C GLY A 101 11.60 4.24 7.97
N VAL A 102 10.69 3.58 7.24
CA VAL A 102 9.23 3.70 7.42
C VAL A 102 8.70 2.51 8.19
N SER A 103 7.93 2.77 9.25
CA SER A 103 7.21 1.73 10.00
C SER A 103 6.00 1.25 9.21
N LEU A 104 5.92 -0.05 8.98
CA LEU A 104 4.83 -0.72 8.26
C LEU A 104 4.19 -1.77 9.16
N ARG A 105 2.88 -1.94 9.03
CA ARG A 105 2.10 -2.95 9.77
C ARG A 105 1.19 -3.71 8.82
N ALA A 106 1.14 -5.02 8.97
CA ALA A 106 0.22 -5.90 8.28
C ALA A 106 -0.59 -6.69 9.31
N VAL A 107 -1.91 -6.75 9.11
CA VAL A 107 -2.84 -7.43 9.99
C VAL A 107 -3.61 -8.47 9.18
N LYS A 108 -3.75 -9.67 9.73
CA LYS A 108 -4.54 -10.77 9.14
C LYS A 108 -5.43 -11.42 10.19
#